data_AF-A0A0P7L8Y3-F1
#
_entry.id   AF-A0A0P7L8Y3-F1
#
_cell.length_a   1.000
_cell.length_b   1.000
_cell.length_c   1.000
_cell.angle_alpha   90.00
_cell.angle_beta   90.00
_cell.angle_gamma   90.00
#
_symmetry.space_group_name_H-M   'P 1'
#
loop_
_entity.id
_entity.type
_entity.pdbx_description
1 polymer ?
#
loop_
_entity_poly.entity_id
_entity_poly.type
_entity_poly.pdbx_seq_one_letter_code
_entity_poly.pdbx_strand_id
1 'polypeptide(L)'
;MKAGYEMMFWDDVAVDFDHWVHLLEQLGGYSFINFEQDVWEMARGHKEPPHIGNIRQHLLLERLRQAIEGRYRFLPVEYSINAMDTHLYVNGYSVATLSDLDRVLGAYCRKNDVTITEKGDKHE
;
A
#
# COMPACT_ATOMS: atom_id res chain seq x y z
N MET A 1 27.60 8.11 -0.28
CA MET A 1 26.81 7.72 0.91
C MET A 1 25.52 7.08 0.40
N LYS A 2 25.27 5.80 0.68
CA LYS A 2 23.93 5.23 0.49
C LYS A 2 23.08 5.85 1.59
N ALA A 3 22.06 6.62 1.23
CA ALA A 3 21.00 6.99 2.16
C ALA A 3 20.22 5.71 2.46
N GLY A 4 20.75 4.90 3.39
CA GLY A 4 19.96 3.86 4.02
C GLY A 4 18.95 4.60 4.87
N TYR A 5 17.67 4.54 4.47
CA TYR A 5 16.57 4.86 5.36
C TYR A 5 16.81 4.04 6.63
N GLU A 6 17.06 4.71 7.76
CA GLU A 6 16.83 4.09 9.05
C GLU A 6 15.37 3.61 9.00
N MET A 7 15.14 2.30 9.11
CA MET A 7 13.80 1.76 9.32
C MET A 7 13.25 2.47 10.55
N MET A 8 12.33 3.41 10.34
CA MET A 8 11.58 4.02 11.42
C MET A 8 10.66 2.94 11.97
N PHE A 9 11.04 2.37 13.10
CA PHE A 9 10.17 1.46 13.84
C PHE A 9 9.03 2.26 14.46
N TRP A 10 7.81 1.93 14.06
CA TRP A 10 6.59 2.51 14.63
C TRP A 10 5.91 1.44 15.48
N ASP A 11 5.80 1.68 16.79
CA ASP A 11 5.19 0.71 17.71
C ASP A 11 3.64 0.73 17.66
N ASP A 12 3.05 1.66 16.92
CA ASP A 12 1.61 1.93 16.87
C ASP A 12 0.94 1.53 15.54
N VAL A 13 1.61 0.71 14.72
CA VAL A 13 1.12 0.21 13.42
C VAL A 13 1.02 -1.31 13.40
N ALA A 14 0.31 -1.86 12.40
CA ALA A 14 0.20 -3.30 12.21
C ALA A 14 1.54 -3.96 11.89
N VAL A 15 1.64 -5.25 12.20
CA VAL A 15 2.83 -6.09 11.94
C VAL A 15 3.23 -6.11 10.47
N ASP A 16 2.26 -5.94 9.56
CA ASP A 16 2.50 -5.92 8.11
C ASP A 16 2.88 -4.55 7.55
N PHE A 17 3.00 -3.52 8.39
CA PHE A 17 3.31 -2.16 7.94
C PHE A 17 4.61 -2.09 7.13
N ASP A 18 5.69 -2.70 7.61
CA ASP A 18 6.97 -2.72 6.90
C ASP A 18 6.89 -3.52 5.59
N HIS A 19 6.09 -4.59 5.55
CA HIS A 19 5.83 -5.33 4.31
C HIS A 19 5.12 -4.45 3.28
N TRP A 20 4.16 -3.63 3.71
CA TRP A 20 3.45 -2.69 2.86
C TRP A 20 4.34 -1.54 2.37
N VAL A 21 5.24 -1.03 3.21
CA VAL A 21 6.26 -0.05 2.83
C VAL A 21 7.08 -0.61 1.66
N HIS A 22 7.62 -1.82 1.83
CA HIS A 22 8.41 -2.47 0.79
C HIS A 22 7.62 -2.81 -0.47
N LEU A 23 6.36 -3.25 -0.32
CA LEU A 23 5.49 -3.50 -1.46
C LEU A 23 5.27 -2.22 -2.28
N LEU A 24 5.03 -1.08 -1.62
CA LEU A 24 4.84 0.20 -2.31
C LEU A 24 6.10 0.61 -3.09
N GLU A 25 7.29 0.44 -2.49
CA GLU A 25 8.58 0.68 -3.14
C GLU A 25 8.76 -0.21 -4.38
N GLN A 26 8.44 -1.51 -4.27
CA GLN A 26 8.54 -2.47 -5.37
C GLN A 26 7.57 -2.18 -6.51
N LEU A 27 6.41 -1.60 -6.21
CA LEU A 27 5.44 -1.17 -7.22
C LEU A 27 5.82 0.14 -7.93
N GLY A 28 6.95 0.76 -7.56
CA GLY A 28 7.37 2.06 -8.07
C GLY A 28 6.52 3.21 -7.50
N GLY A 29 5.86 2.97 -6.37
CA GLY A 29 5.10 3.97 -5.65
C GLY A 29 5.97 5.16 -5.27
N TYR A 30 5.35 6.35 -5.24
CA TYR A 30 6.03 7.60 -4.90
C TYR A 30 6.86 7.42 -3.63
N SER A 31 8.08 7.95 -3.71
CA SER A 31 9.00 8.07 -2.58
C SER A 31 8.27 8.49 -1.30
N PHE A 32 8.65 7.92 -0.17
CA PHE A 32 8.24 8.34 1.19
C PHE A 32 8.63 9.80 1.53
N ILE A 33 9.13 10.56 0.56
CA ILE A 33 9.23 12.03 0.61
C ILE A 33 7.92 12.61 1.13
N ASN A 34 8.03 13.40 2.20
CA ASN A 34 6.93 14.08 2.89
C ASN A 34 5.89 13.17 3.57
N PHE A 35 6.10 11.86 3.71
CA PHE A 35 5.11 10.98 4.35
C PHE A 35 4.74 11.43 5.77
N GLU A 36 5.72 11.73 6.62
CA GLU A 36 5.42 12.25 7.97
C GLU A 36 4.78 13.65 7.94
N GLN A 37 5.08 14.47 6.93
CA GLN A 37 4.41 15.76 6.76
C GLN A 37 2.92 15.57 6.46
N ASP A 38 2.58 14.63 5.56
CA ASP A 38 1.19 14.28 5.24
C ASP A 38 0.46 13.73 6.48
N VAL A 39 1.14 12.91 7.30
CA VAL A 39 0.60 12.39 8.57
C VAL A 39 0.22 13.56 9.50
N TRP A 40 1.13 14.52 9.69
CA TRP A 40 0.86 15.69 10.54
C TRP A 40 -0.17 16.63 9.95
N GLU A 41 -0.22 16.78 8.62
CA GLU A 41 -1.25 17.54 7.92
C GLU A 41 -2.65 16.95 8.14
N MET A 42 -2.78 15.63 7.99
CA MET A 42 -4.03 14.94 8.27
C MET A 42 -4.41 15.00 9.75
N ALA A 43 -3.44 14.80 10.65
CA ALA A 43 -3.69 14.87 12.09
C ALA A 43 -4.22 16.25 12.52
N ARG A 44 -3.66 17.34 11.97
CA ARG A 44 -4.11 18.73 12.23
C ARG A 44 -5.56 19.00 11.83
N GLY A 45 -6.13 18.21 10.92
CA GLY A 45 -7.52 18.34 10.50
C GLY A 45 -8.54 17.78 11.50
N HIS A 46 -8.10 17.02 12.51
CA HIS A 46 -8.99 16.37 13.47
C HIS A 46 -9.34 17.31 14.63
N LYS A 47 -10.60 17.26 15.09
CA LYS A 47 -11.09 18.06 16.24
C LYS A 47 -10.55 17.55 17.58
N GLU A 48 -10.28 16.26 17.65
CA GLU A 48 -9.71 15.56 18.81
C GLU A 48 -8.41 14.88 18.40
N PRO A 49 -7.46 14.63 19.33
CA PRO A 49 -6.22 13.94 19.02
C PRO A 49 -6.48 12.56 18.38
N PRO A 50 -6.08 12.33 17.12
CA PRO A 50 -6.30 11.06 16.45
C PRO A 50 -5.23 10.02 16.81
N HIS A 51 -5.51 8.74 16.55
CA HIS A 51 -4.49 7.68 16.62
C HIS A 51 -3.52 7.82 15.43
N ILE A 52 -2.29 8.26 15.68
CA ILE A 52 -1.32 8.59 14.63
C ILE A 52 -0.96 7.35 13.79
N GLY A 53 -0.79 6.18 14.41
CA GLY A 53 -0.60 4.93 13.69
C GLY A 53 -1.73 4.59 12.72
N ASN A 54 -2.98 4.98 13.00
CA ASN A 54 -4.09 4.77 12.05
C ASN A 54 -3.98 5.70 10.85
N ILE A 55 -3.51 6.92 11.06
CA ILE A 55 -3.24 7.87 9.97
C ILE A 55 -2.10 7.35 9.08
N ARG A 56 -0.99 6.88 9.68
CA ARG A 56 0.13 6.28 8.93
C ARG A 56 -0.35 5.11 8.07
N GLN A 57 -1.06 4.17 8.67
CA GLN A 57 -1.60 3.01 7.97
C GLN A 57 -2.56 3.44 6.85
N HIS A 58 -3.44 4.41 7.10
CA HIS A 58 -4.36 4.92 6.09
C HIS A 58 -3.63 5.51 4.89
N LEU A 59 -2.66 6.41 5.11
CA LEU A 59 -1.91 7.03 4.03
C LEU A 59 -1.11 5.99 3.22
N LEU A 60 -0.48 5.02 3.87
CA LEU A 60 0.27 3.97 3.20
C LEU A 60 -0.64 3.06 2.36
N LEU A 61 -1.73 2.58 2.95
CA LEU A 61 -2.67 1.67 2.29
C LEU A 61 -3.40 2.37 1.14
N GLU A 62 -3.70 3.66 1.27
CA GLU A 62 -4.28 4.45 0.19
C GLU A 62 -3.30 4.61 -0.98
N ARG A 63 -2.01 4.87 -0.71
CA ARG A 63 -0.97 4.91 -1.76
C ARG A 63 -0.82 3.55 -2.44
N LEU A 64 -0.87 2.44 -1.69
CA LEU A 64 -0.86 1.08 -2.26
C LEU A 64 -2.09 0.80 -3.11
N ARG A 65 -3.28 1.17 -2.65
CA ARG A 65 -4.53 1.06 -3.40
C ARG A 65 -4.40 1.75 -4.75
N GLN A 66 -3.93 3.00 -4.77
CA GLN A 66 -3.71 3.77 -5.99
C GLN A 66 -2.65 3.14 -6.91
N ALA A 67 -1.53 2.65 -6.36
CA ALA A 67 -0.48 2.01 -7.15
C ALA A 67 -0.95 0.70 -7.81
N ILE A 68 -1.64 -0.15 -7.04
CA ILE A 68 -2.15 -1.44 -7.53
C ILE A 68 -3.27 -1.21 -8.54
N GLU A 69 -4.27 -0.38 -8.23
CA GLU A 69 -5.37 -0.10 -9.16
C GLU A 69 -4.87 0.61 -10.43
N GLY A 70 -3.86 1.49 -10.30
CA GLY A 70 -3.25 2.16 -11.43
C GLY A 70 -2.63 1.18 -12.44
N ARG A 71 -1.99 0.12 -11.94
CA ARG A 71 -1.32 -0.91 -12.76
C ARG A 71 -2.24 -2.07 -13.15
N TYR A 72 -3.19 -2.43 -12.29
CA TYR A 72 -4.04 -3.62 -12.39
C TYR A 72 -5.51 -3.25 -12.18
N ARG A 73 -6.07 -2.36 -13.01
CA ARG A 73 -7.44 -1.82 -12.89
C ARG A 73 -8.57 -2.86 -12.77
N PHE A 74 -8.30 -4.11 -13.14
CA PHE A 74 -9.25 -5.21 -13.08
C PHE A 74 -9.31 -5.90 -11.71
N LEU A 75 -8.42 -5.56 -10.77
CA LEU A 75 -8.44 -6.06 -9.41
C LEU A 75 -8.95 -4.99 -8.45
N PRO A 76 -10.07 -5.24 -7.74
CA PRO A 76 -10.51 -4.33 -6.68
C PRO A 76 -9.53 -4.41 -5.51
N VAL A 77 -9.23 -3.25 -4.91
CA VAL A 77 -8.36 -3.14 -3.75
C VAL A 77 -9.13 -2.47 -2.62
N GLU A 78 -9.15 -3.12 -1.48
CA GLU A 78 -9.87 -2.70 -0.27
C GLU A 78 -8.92 -2.76 0.91
N TYR A 79 -9.12 -1.91 1.92
CA TYR A 79 -8.40 -2.04 3.18
C TYR A 79 -9.30 -1.71 4.36
N SER A 80 -8.99 -2.31 5.51
CA SER A 80 -9.68 -2.05 6.77
C SER A 80 -8.66 -1.60 7.80
N ILE A 81 -8.99 -0.54 8.54
CA ILE A 81 -8.16 -0.01 9.62
C ILE A 81 -9.06 0.09 10.84
N ASN A 82 -8.69 -0.58 11.92
CA ASN A 82 -9.27 -0.35 13.23
C ASN A 82 -8.17 -0.39 14.30
N ALA A 83 -8.51 -0.03 15.54
CA ALA A 83 -7.51 0.07 16.61
C ALA A 83 -6.88 -1.28 17.03
N MET A 84 -7.44 -2.42 16.60
CA MET A 84 -6.96 -3.76 16.93
C MET A 84 -6.24 -4.43 15.75
N ASP A 85 -6.60 -4.06 14.53
CA ASP A 85 -6.24 -4.82 13.34
C ASP A 85 -6.33 -4.00 12.06
N THR A 86 -5.39 -4.23 11.16
CA THR A 86 -5.29 -3.56 9.87
C THR A 86 -4.98 -4.57 8.78
N HIS A 87 -5.70 -4.52 7.67
CA HIS A 87 -5.53 -5.44 6.54
C HIS A 87 -5.66 -4.73 5.20
N LEU A 88 -4.89 -5.21 4.22
CA LEU A 88 -5.02 -4.89 2.81
C LEU A 88 -5.53 -6.11 2.05
N TYR A 89 -6.56 -5.92 1.23
CA TYR A 89 -7.16 -6.96 0.42
C TYR A 89 -7.08 -6.60 -1.06
N VAL A 90 -6.67 -7.58 -1.88
CA VAL A 90 -6.72 -7.49 -3.33
C VAL A 90 -7.61 -8.62 -3.84
N ASN A 91 -8.70 -8.26 -4.52
CA ASN A 91 -9.71 -9.21 -5.01
C ASN A 91 -10.20 -10.19 -3.91
N GLY A 92 -10.38 -9.67 -2.70
CA GLY A 92 -10.85 -10.42 -1.52
C GLY A 92 -9.80 -11.26 -0.79
N TYR A 93 -8.53 -11.21 -1.19
CA TYR A 93 -7.44 -11.95 -0.52
C TYR A 93 -6.52 -10.98 0.22
N SER A 94 -6.12 -11.34 1.44
CA SER A 94 -5.14 -10.56 2.22
C SER A 94 -3.78 -10.55 1.52
N VAL A 95 -3.17 -9.37 1.46
CA VAL A 95 -1.87 -9.10 0.80
C VAL A 95 -1.00 -8.24 1.71
N ALA A 96 0.20 -8.74 2.02
CA ALA A 96 1.24 -7.97 2.70
C ALA A 96 2.46 -7.73 1.80
N THR A 97 2.77 -8.71 0.95
CA THR A 97 4.00 -8.73 0.16
C THR A 97 3.74 -8.76 -1.35
N LEU A 98 4.78 -8.54 -2.15
CA LEU A 98 4.71 -8.71 -3.61
C LEU A 98 4.37 -10.16 -3.98
N SER A 99 4.87 -11.14 -3.22
CA SER A 99 4.55 -12.56 -3.48
C SER A 99 3.07 -12.87 -3.26
N ASP A 100 2.42 -12.24 -2.28
CA ASP A 100 0.98 -12.37 -2.07
C ASP A 100 0.21 -11.77 -3.25
N LEU A 101 0.63 -10.59 -3.70
CA LEU A 101 0.03 -9.90 -4.84
C LEU A 101 0.18 -10.73 -6.14
N ASP A 102 1.37 -11.27 -6.41
CA ASP A 102 1.63 -12.13 -7.56
C ASP A 102 0.77 -13.39 -7.55
N ARG A 103 0.54 -13.97 -6.36
CA ARG A 103 -0.36 -15.11 -6.19
C ARG A 103 -1.80 -14.75 -6.55
N VAL A 104 -2.29 -13.60 -6.10
CA VAL A 104 -3.64 -13.11 -6.42
C VAL A 104 -3.78 -12.83 -7.92
N LEU A 105 -2.80 -12.13 -8.51
CA LEU A 105 -2.73 -11.84 -9.95
C LEU A 105 -2.75 -13.13 -10.78
N GLY A 106 -1.87 -14.08 -10.46
CA GLY A 106 -1.79 -15.34 -11.18
C GLY A 106 -3.08 -16.16 -11.08
N ALA A 107 -3.74 -16.17 -9.92
CA ALA A 107 -5.03 -16.83 -9.75
C ALA A 107 -6.13 -16.17 -10.59
N TYR A 108 -6.17 -14.84 -10.60
CA TYR A 108 -7.14 -14.08 -11.40
C TYR A 108 -6.91 -14.31 -12.90
N CYS A 109 -5.67 -14.19 -13.38
CA CYS A 109 -5.31 -14.38 -14.78
C CYS A 109 -5.68 -15.76 -15.29
N ARG A 110 -5.36 -16.83 -14.54
CA ARG A 110 -5.75 -18.20 -14.90
C ARG A 110 -7.26 -18.41 -14.95
N LYS A 111 -8.01 -17.79 -14.05
CA LYS A 111 -9.47 -17.93 -13.99
C LYS A 111 -10.18 -17.20 -15.13
N ASN A 112 -9.62 -16.08 -15.59
CA ASN A 112 -10.28 -15.17 -16.53
C ASN A 112 -9.60 -15.10 -17.91
N ASP A 113 -8.60 -15.95 -18.18
CA ASP A 113 -7.82 -15.96 -19.43
C ASP A 113 -7.19 -14.59 -19.79
N VAL A 114 -6.71 -13.88 -18.77
CA VAL A 114 -6.10 -12.54 -18.91
C VAL A 114 -4.57 -12.68 -18.96
N THR A 115 -3.95 -12.10 -19.99
CA THR A 115 -2.48 -11.98 -20.08
C THR A 115 -2.05 -10.57 -19.72
N ILE A 116 -1.24 -10.42 -18.67
CA ILE A 116 -0.61 -9.14 -18.30
C ILE A 116 0.63 -8.98 -19.20
N THR A 117 0.65 -7.94 -20.03
CA THR A 117 1.87 -7.59 -20.78
C THR A 117 2.59 -6.46 -20.06
N GLU A 118 3.90 -6.59 -19.84
CA GLU A 118 4.74 -5.51 -19.37
C GLU A 118 4.89 -4.47 -20.48
N LYS A 119 3.90 -3.59 -20.64
CA LYS A 119 4.06 -2.38 -21.42
C LYS A 119 3.65 -1.20 -20.56
N GLY A 120 4.68 -0.55 -20.00
CA GLY A 120 4.56 0.85 -19.62
C GLY A 120 4.06 1.64 -20.82
N ASP A 121 3.07 2.48 -20.56
CA ASP A 121 2.49 3.41 -21.53
C ASP A 121 3.61 4.16 -22.28
N LYS A 122 3.78 3.84 -23.56
CA LYS A 122 4.33 4.81 -24.51
C LYS A 122 3.15 5.64 -24.98
N HIS A 123 2.98 6.80 -24.36
CA HIS A 123 2.16 7.85 -24.93
C HIS A 123 2.86 8.36 -26.20
N GLU A 124 2.17 8.24 -27.34
CA GLU A 124 2.43 9.03 -28.55
C GLU A 124 2.10 10.52 -28.32
#